data_AF-A0A1Q6QDJ0-F1
#
_entry.id   AF-A0A1Q6QDJ0-F1
#
_cell.length_a   1.000
_cell.length_b   1.000
_cell.length_c   1.000
_cell.angle_alpha   90.00
_cell.angle_beta   90.00
_cell.angle_gamma   90.00
#
_symmetry.space_group_name_H-M   'P 1'
#
loop_
_entity.id
_entity.type
_entity.pdbx_description
1 polymer ?
#
loop_
_entity_poly.entity_id
_entity_poly.type
_entity_poly.pdbx_seq_one_letter_code
_entity_poly.pdbx_strand_id
1 'polypeptide(L)'
;MLALGVPAQVSAEPLLHLTQRGAVLKLLRERRAQLIASDTHDPHSRPPNLGDALAVVRRRLGDGKADSLAARSGEILTHPPETNIRSI
;
A
#
# COMPACT_ATOMS: atom_id res chain seq x y z
N MET A 1 7.46 -0.50 -15.28
CA MET A 1 6.47 -1.50 -15.76
C MET A 1 6.04 -2.31 -14.54
N LEU A 2 4.82 -2.11 -14.04
CA LEU A 2 4.32 -2.70 -12.77
C LEU A 2 3.17 -3.71 -13.00
N ALA A 3 2.83 -3.99 -14.25
CA ALA A 3 1.69 -4.84 -14.63
C ALA A 3 2.13 -6.28 -14.93
N LEU A 4 2.78 -6.95 -13.97
CA LEU A 4 3.22 -8.36 -14.10
C LEU A 4 2.25 -9.35 -13.43
N GLY A 5 1.06 -8.90 -13.02
CA GLY A 5 0.14 -9.71 -12.22
C GLY A 5 0.56 -9.90 -10.75
N VAL A 6 1.62 -9.20 -10.32
CA VAL A 6 2.15 -9.25 -8.94
C VAL A 6 1.78 -7.96 -8.21
N PRO A 7 1.32 -8.01 -6.94
CA PRO A 7 1.04 -6.81 -6.16
C PRO A 7 2.32 -6.00 -5.95
N ALA A 8 2.19 -4.69 -6.13
CA ALA A 8 3.21 -3.70 -5.80
C ALA A 8 2.80 -2.91 -4.57
N GLN A 9 3.79 -2.59 -3.74
CA GLN A 9 3.64 -1.80 -2.53
C GLN A 9 4.42 -0.50 -2.62
N VAL A 10 3.97 0.51 -1.87
CA VAL A 10 4.70 1.75 -1.61
C VAL A 10 4.92 1.91 -0.11
N SER A 11 6.08 2.44 0.29
CA SER A 11 6.36 2.76 1.69
C SER A 11 5.46 3.90 2.19
N ALA A 12 5.16 3.91 3.50
CA ALA A 12 4.34 4.92 4.15
C ALA A 12 5.04 6.30 4.22
N GLU A 13 6.34 6.29 4.52
CA GLU A 13 7.13 7.48 4.79
C GLU A 13 7.06 8.56 3.68
N PRO A 14 7.20 8.22 2.38
CA PRO A 14 7.12 9.23 1.32
C PRO A 14 5.77 9.96 1.22
N LEU A 15 4.67 9.43 1.78
CA LEU A 15 3.38 10.14 1.83
C LEU A 15 3.42 11.31 2.82
N LEU A 16 4.30 11.28 3.81
CA LEU A 16 4.43 12.35 4.79
C LEU A 16 5.23 13.54 4.24
N HIS A 17 6.15 13.30 3.31
CA HIS A 17 7.03 14.32 2.72
C HIS A 17 6.44 14.97 1.46
N LEU A 18 6.35 16.30 1.45
CA LEU A 18 5.71 17.07 0.36
C LEU A 18 6.32 16.79 -1.02
N THR A 19 7.65 16.65 -1.08
CA THR A 19 8.39 16.46 -2.34
C THR A 19 8.23 15.05 -2.94
N GLN A 20 7.88 14.05 -2.12
CA GLN A 20 7.78 12.66 -2.54
C GLN A 20 6.33 12.19 -2.70
N ARG A 21 5.42 12.77 -1.90
CA ARG A 21 4.00 12.41 -1.83
C ARG A 21 3.32 12.34 -3.19
N GLY A 22 3.60 13.29 -4.08
CA GLY A 22 2.94 13.39 -5.39
C GLY A 22 3.10 12.13 -6.24
N ALA A 23 4.31 11.56 -6.27
CA ALA A 23 4.61 10.33 -7.01
C ALA A 23 3.86 9.13 -6.43
N VAL A 24 3.84 8.99 -5.11
CA VAL A 24 3.13 7.88 -4.44
C VAL A 24 1.62 7.98 -4.63
N LEU A 25 1.03 9.16 -4.46
CA LEU A 25 -0.40 9.37 -4.71
C LEU A 25 -0.78 9.07 -6.17
N LYS A 26 0.11 9.37 -7.13
CA LYS A 26 -0.10 9.02 -8.54
C LYS A 26 -0.16 7.49 -8.73
N LEU A 27 0.78 6.75 -8.15
CA LEU A 27 0.79 5.28 -8.21
C LEU A 27 -0.49 4.67 -7.61
N LEU A 28 -0.95 5.16 -6.46
CA LEU A 28 -2.18 4.70 -5.80
C LEU A 28 -3.43 5.07 -6.60
N ARG A 29 -3.49 6.28 -7.17
CA ARG A 29 -4.60 6.75 -8.00
C ARG A 29 -4.73 5.88 -9.25
N GLU A 30 -3.63 5.64 -9.94
CA GLU A 30 -3.54 4.86 -11.18
C GLU A 30 -3.57 3.34 -10.96
N ARG A 31 -3.77 2.87 -9.71
CA ARG A 31 -3.78 1.44 -9.32
C ARG A 31 -2.49 0.70 -9.70
N ARG A 32 -1.37 1.43 -9.81
CA ARG A 32 -0.03 0.88 -10.08
C ARG A 32 0.66 0.35 -8.82
N ALA A 33 0.16 0.73 -7.65
CA ALA A 33 0.45 0.10 -6.36
C ALA A 33 -0.87 -0.23 -5.67
N GLN A 34 -0.91 -1.35 -4.96
CA GLN A 34 -2.12 -1.88 -4.34
C GLN A 34 -2.03 -1.90 -2.82
N LEU A 35 -0.82 -1.69 -2.27
CA LEU A 35 -0.55 -1.75 -0.83
C LEU A 35 0.26 -0.55 -0.38
N ILE A 36 0.04 -0.16 0.88
CA ILE A 36 0.94 0.71 1.63
C ILE A 36 1.58 -0.15 2.72
N ALA A 37 2.90 -0.17 2.77
CA ALA A 37 3.67 -0.87 3.79
C ALA A 37 4.47 0.13 4.62
N SER A 38 4.81 -0.23 5.85
CA SER A 38 5.51 0.69 6.75
C SER A 38 6.98 0.86 6.38
N ASP A 39 7.62 -0.19 5.86
CA ASP A 39 9.06 -0.25 5.60
C ASP A 39 9.90 0.14 6.85
N THR A 40 9.39 -0.25 8.02
CA THR A 40 9.96 0.05 9.34
C THR A 40 11.24 -0.72 9.56
N HIS A 41 12.27 -0.02 10.05
CA HIS A 41 13.54 -0.65 10.46
C HIS A 41 13.78 -0.49 11.96
N ASP A 42 13.44 0.67 12.52
CA ASP A 42 13.50 0.96 13.95
C ASP A 42 12.49 2.07 14.32
N PRO A 43 12.08 2.16 15.60
CA PRO A 43 11.06 3.13 16.02
C PRO A 43 11.44 4.61 15.90
N HIS A 44 12.73 4.94 15.72
CA HIS A 44 13.22 6.31 15.77
C HIS A 44 13.58 6.86 14.38
N SER A 45 14.25 6.06 13.55
CA SER A 45 14.77 6.49 12.24
C SER A 45 13.83 6.12 11.09
N ARG A 46 13.10 5.01 11.20
CA ARG A 46 12.08 4.58 10.23
C ARG A 46 10.84 4.04 10.94
N PRO A 47 10.07 4.89 11.64
CA PRO A 47 8.84 4.48 12.32
C PRO A 47 7.76 4.03 11.32
N PRO A 48 6.74 3.29 11.79
CA PRO A 48 5.80 2.64 10.88
C PRO A 48 4.86 3.57 10.13
N ASN A 49 4.45 4.70 10.70
CA ASN A 49 3.76 5.80 10.02
C ASN A 49 2.51 5.45 9.16
N LEU A 50 1.93 4.26 9.36
CA LEU A 50 0.81 3.76 8.55
C LEU A 50 -0.46 4.59 8.77
N GLY A 51 -0.75 4.98 10.01
CA GLY A 51 -1.92 5.81 10.34
C GLY A 51 -1.87 7.16 9.63
N ASP A 52 -0.75 7.86 9.74
CA ASP A 52 -0.55 9.17 9.13
C ASP A 52 -0.53 9.09 7.59
N ALA A 53 0.11 8.06 7.03
CA ALA A 53 0.08 7.80 5.60
C ALA A 53 -1.35 7.58 5.10
N LEU A 54 -2.16 6.80 5.81
CA LEU A 54 -3.55 6.56 5.44
C LEU A 54 -4.39 7.83 5.58
N ALA A 55 -4.13 8.67 6.57
CA ALA A 55 -4.77 9.98 6.72
C ALA A 55 -4.46 10.92 5.54
N VAL A 56 -3.22 10.93 5.05
CA VAL A 56 -2.84 11.67 3.83
C VAL A 56 -3.62 11.15 2.62
N VAL A 57 -3.75 9.82 2.48
CA VAL A 57 -4.53 9.22 1.39
C VAL A 57 -6.00 9.62 1.48
N ARG A 58 -6.63 9.52 2.65
CA ARG A 58 -8.02 9.98 2.87
C ARG A 58 -8.21 11.42 2.42
N ARG A 59 -7.33 12.33 2.88
CA ARG A 59 -7.40 13.76 2.54
C ARG A 59 -7.20 14.04 1.04
N ARG A 60 -6.42 13.23 0.32
CA ARG A 60 -5.98 13.54 -1.05
C ARG A 60 -6.66 12.72 -2.15
N LEU A 61 -7.11 11.52 -1.83
CA LEU A 61 -7.75 10.58 -2.75
C LEU A 61 -9.15 10.15 -2.30
N GLY A 62 -9.59 10.56 -1.11
CA GLY A 62 -10.90 10.25 -0.52
C GLY A 62 -10.90 8.98 0.33
N ASP A 63 -11.89 8.88 1.22
CA ASP A 63 -12.05 7.74 2.12
C ASP A 63 -12.20 6.42 1.37
N GLY A 64 -12.99 6.38 0.28
CA GLY A 64 -13.17 5.15 -0.50
C GLY A 64 -11.86 4.57 -1.06
N LYS A 65 -10.88 5.42 -1.40
CA LYS A 65 -9.55 4.93 -1.80
C LYS A 65 -8.79 4.36 -0.59
N ALA A 66 -8.79 5.07 0.54
CA ALA A 66 -8.12 4.61 1.75
C ALA A 66 -8.69 3.27 2.26
N ASP A 67 -10.02 3.16 2.29
CA ASP A 67 -10.72 1.95 2.71
C ASP A 67 -10.45 0.80 1.74
N SER A 68 -10.38 1.06 0.43
CA SER A 68 -10.00 0.02 -0.55
C SER A 68 -8.58 -0.52 -0.36
N LEU A 69 -7.63 0.32 0.09
CA LEU A 69 -6.26 -0.11 0.38
C LEU A 69 -6.20 -0.94 1.66
N ALA A 70 -6.97 -0.55 2.69
CA ALA A 70 -7.09 -1.33 3.93
C ALA A 70 -7.74 -2.70 3.68
N ALA A 71 -8.83 -2.73 2.92
CA ALA A 71 -9.51 -3.97 2.53
C ALA A 71 -8.57 -4.89 1.73
N ARG A 72 -7.80 -4.34 0.79
CA ARG A 72 -6.86 -5.12 -0.01
C ARG A 72 -5.77 -5.79 0.84
N SER A 73 -5.27 -5.10 1.87
CA SER A 73 -4.35 -5.71 2.83
C SER A 73 -5.00 -6.87 3.59
N GLY A 74 -6.26 -6.70 4.01
CA GLY A 74 -7.05 -7.76 4.63
C GLY A 74 -7.19 -8.99 3.73
N GLU A 75 -7.60 -8.79 2.48
CA GLU A 75 -7.76 -9.86 1.49
C GLU A 75 -6.49 -10.70 1.33
N ILE A 76 -5.32 -10.06 1.25
CA ILE A 76 -4.03 -10.75 1.11
C ILE A 76 -3.69 -11.57 2.36
N LEU A 77 -4.05 -11.09 3.55
CA LEU A 77 -3.76 -11.76 4.81
C LEU A 77 -4.74 -12.91 5.10
N THR A 78 -5.98 -12.83 4.62
CA THR A 78 -7.03 -13.82 4.91
C THR A 78 -7.24 -14.84 3.78
N HIS A 79 -6.74 -14.57 2.57
CA HIS A 79 -6.76 -15.52 1.45
C HIS A 79 -5.32 -15.95 1.11
N PRO A 80 -4.75 -16.96 1.79
CA PRO A 80 -3.57 -17.62 1.25
C PRO A 80 -3.89 -18.16 -0.16
N PRO A 81 -2.94 -18.16 -1.10
CA PRO A 81 -3.17 -18.76 -2.41
C PRO A 81 -3.64 -20.19 -2.20
N GLU A 82 -4.82 -20.54 -2.75
CA GLU A 82 -5.23 -21.93 -2.82
C GLU A 82 -4.09 -22.69 -3.49
N THR A 83 -3.44 -23.57 -2.72
CA THR A 83 -2.41 -24.43 -3.26
C THR A 83 -3.13 -25.41 -4.17
N ASN A 84 -3.25 -25.06 -5.44
CA ASN A 84 -3.79 -25.96 -6.46
C ASN A 84 -2.69 -26.99 -6.78
N ILE A 85 -2.45 -27.91 -5.84
CA ILE A 85 -1.75 -29.16 -6.13
C ILE A 85 -2.75 -29.98 -6.94
N ARG A 86 -2.83 -29.70 -8.25
CA ARG A 86 -3.33 -30.70 -9.17
C ARG A 86 -2.31 -31.82 -9.16
N SER A 87 -2.65 -32.89 -8.45
CA SER A 87 -1.96 -34.17 -8.51
C SER A 87 -1.72 -34.54 -9.97
N ILE A 88 -0.46 -34.67 -10.33
CA ILE A 88 0.01 -35.32 -11.56
C ILE A 88 0.26 -36.79 -11.24
#